data_AF-A0A0T7SBD7-F1
#
_entry.id   AF-A0A0T7SBD7-F1
#
_cell.length_a   1.000
_cell.length_b   1.000
_cell.length_c   1.000
_cell.angle_alpha   90.00
_cell.angle_beta   90.00
_cell.angle_gamma   90.00
#
_symmetry.space_group_name_H-M   'P 1'
#
loop_
_entity.id
_entity.type
_entity.pdbx_description
1 polymer ?
#
loop_
_entity_poly.entity_id
_entity_poly.type
_entity_poly.pdbx_seq_one_letter_code
_entity_poly.pdbx_strand_id
1 'polypeptide(L)'
;MKTTKKLKLMSEQNNPFPTREYENWITFYLNYLSPYLAEDNFPLFQKKWQSYWKLFQLWKEKRLENEEIKSIVKGLVETKKPLPWLVKKYEKKGTINENLIEKELKNLWNDELTQMVSTNQQKVHNYLLGQIRKKFPDYPPKEVILVIASFLKEKRG
;
A
#
# COMPACT_ATOMS: atom_id res chain seq x y z
N MET A 1 32.16 -33.00 33.59
CA MET A 1 32.16 -32.43 32.22
C MET A 1 30.73 -32.16 31.78
N LYS A 2 30.31 -30.90 31.75
CA LYS A 2 28.98 -30.45 31.33
C LYS A 2 29.16 -29.40 30.22
N THR A 3 29.20 -29.78 28.95
CA THR A 3 29.17 -28.80 27.84
C THR A 3 28.90 -29.48 26.50
N THR A 4 27.72 -30.08 26.30
CA THR A 4 27.30 -30.51 24.94
C THR A 4 25.79 -30.51 24.71
N LYS A 5 25.02 -29.75 25.50
CA LYS A 5 23.58 -29.54 25.24
C LYS A 5 23.16 -28.08 25.07
N LYS A 6 24.09 -27.12 25.25
CA LYS A 6 23.76 -25.69 25.18
C LYS A 6 23.90 -25.07 23.78
N LEU A 7 24.60 -25.74 22.84
CA LEU A 7 24.84 -25.18 21.50
C LEU A 7 23.73 -25.46 20.47
N LYS A 8 22.85 -26.45 20.71
CA LYS A 8 21.76 -26.78 19.76
C LYS A 8 20.43 -26.10 20.03
N LEU A 9 20.28 -25.39 21.15
CA LEU A 9 19.03 -24.75 21.57
C LEU A 9 18.96 -23.25 21.24
N MET A 10 20.02 -22.67 20.67
CA MET A 10 20.05 -21.23 20.31
C MET A 10 19.88 -20.96 18.80
N SER A 11 19.75 -21.98 17.95
CA SER A 11 19.56 -21.79 16.50
C SER A 11 18.09 -21.62 16.07
N GLU A 12 17.12 -21.83 16.96
CA GLU A 12 15.69 -21.79 16.60
C GLU A 12 14.96 -20.50 17.00
N GLN A 13 15.63 -19.53 17.66
CA GLN A 13 14.93 -18.38 18.25
C GLN A 13 15.18 -17.02 17.62
N ASN A 14 15.98 -16.87 16.56
CA ASN A 14 16.13 -15.56 15.91
C ASN A 14 16.38 -15.70 14.40
N ASN A 15 15.33 -15.99 13.63
CA ASN A 15 15.27 -15.54 12.26
C ASN A 15 14.40 -14.27 12.22
N PRO A 16 14.98 -13.06 12.31
CA PRO A 16 14.22 -11.81 12.30
C PRO A 16 13.64 -11.47 10.92
N PHE A 17 13.90 -12.29 9.90
CA PHE A 17 13.20 -12.26 8.63
C PHE A 17 12.21 -13.41 8.57
N PRO A 18 10.91 -13.17 8.34
CA PRO A 18 9.97 -14.25 8.08
C PRO A 18 10.50 -14.97 6.83
N THR A 19 10.86 -16.26 6.92
CA THR A 19 11.32 -17.07 5.78
C THR A 19 10.42 -16.89 4.55
N ARG A 20 9.11 -16.72 4.81
CA ARG A 20 8.08 -16.44 3.82
C ARG A 20 8.24 -15.10 3.08
N GLU A 21 8.73 -14.05 3.74
CA GLU A 21 8.99 -12.75 3.10
C GLU A 21 10.12 -12.88 2.08
N TYR A 22 11.16 -13.61 2.45
CA TYR A 22 12.29 -13.91 1.59
C TYR A 22 11.90 -14.80 0.41
N GLU A 23 11.11 -15.85 0.65
CA GLU A 23 10.54 -16.70 -0.41
C GLU A 23 9.66 -15.92 -1.40
N ASN A 24 8.81 -15.03 -0.88
CA ASN A 24 7.99 -14.14 -1.70
C ASN A 24 8.85 -13.20 -2.54
N TRP A 25 9.91 -12.64 -1.95
CA TRP A 25 10.84 -11.78 -2.66
C TRP A 25 11.61 -12.52 -3.76
N ILE A 26 12.11 -13.74 -3.49
CA ILE A 26 12.77 -14.57 -4.50
C ILE A 26 11.81 -14.87 -5.65
N THR A 27 10.58 -15.27 -5.33
CA THR A 27 9.55 -15.57 -6.32
C THR A 27 9.27 -14.35 -7.19
N PHE A 28 9.16 -13.17 -6.59
CA PHE A 28 8.99 -11.93 -7.33
C PHE A 28 10.19 -11.62 -8.21
N TYR A 29 11.41 -11.74 -7.68
CA TYR A 29 12.64 -11.48 -8.41
C TYR A 29 12.75 -12.38 -9.65
N LEU A 30 12.60 -13.69 -9.48
CA LEU A 30 12.75 -14.67 -10.56
C LEU A 30 11.71 -14.48 -11.66
N ASN A 31 10.45 -14.21 -11.29
CA ASN A 31 9.36 -14.12 -12.27
C ASN A 31 9.25 -12.77 -12.97
N TYR A 32 9.67 -11.67 -12.33
CA TYR A 32 9.39 -10.32 -12.83
C TYR A 32 10.62 -9.46 -13.05
N LEU A 33 11.72 -9.66 -12.31
CA LEU A 33 12.92 -8.81 -12.42
C LEU A 33 14.02 -9.48 -13.24
N SER A 34 14.32 -10.75 -12.94
CA SER A 34 15.38 -11.52 -13.60
C SER A 34 15.29 -11.51 -15.13
N PRO A 35 14.10 -11.58 -15.77
CA PRO A 35 14.02 -11.54 -17.23
C PRO A 35 14.49 -10.24 -17.88
N TYR A 36 14.60 -9.14 -17.11
CA TYR A 36 14.93 -7.81 -17.61
C TYR A 36 16.29 -7.31 -17.11
N LEU A 37 16.94 -8.06 -16.22
CA LEU A 37 18.20 -7.69 -15.58
C LEU A 37 19.28 -8.69 -15.97
N ALA A 38 19.77 -8.58 -17.20
CA ALA A 38 21.04 -9.19 -17.60
C ALA A 38 22.20 -8.62 -16.77
N GLU A 39 23.35 -9.29 -16.74
CA GLU A 39 24.53 -8.88 -15.95
C GLU A 39 24.94 -7.42 -16.23
N ASP A 40 24.85 -6.98 -17.48
CA ASP A 40 25.14 -5.61 -17.92
C ASP A 40 24.24 -4.53 -17.26
N ASN A 41 23.08 -4.95 -16.74
CA ASN A 41 22.09 -4.07 -16.11
C ASN A 41 22.13 -4.11 -14.57
N PHE A 42 23.08 -4.83 -13.96
CA PHE A 42 23.20 -4.91 -12.50
C PHE A 42 23.39 -3.53 -11.79
N PRO A 43 24.17 -2.57 -12.35
CA PRO A 43 24.25 -1.23 -11.76
C PRO A 43 22.91 -0.48 -11.77
N LEU A 44 22.08 -0.71 -12.79
CA LEU A 44 20.73 -0.14 -12.86
C LEU A 44 19.84 -0.75 -11.78
N PHE A 45 19.96 -2.06 -11.55
CA PHE A 45 19.26 -2.77 -10.49
C PHE A 45 19.54 -2.13 -9.12
N GLN A 46 20.82 -1.92 -8.79
CA GLN A 46 21.24 -1.28 -7.55
C GLN A 46 20.67 0.14 -7.41
N LYS A 47 20.78 0.95 -8.47
CA LYS A 47 20.25 2.33 -8.48
C LYS A 47 18.74 2.39 -8.27
N LYS A 48 18.00 1.39 -8.72
CA LYS A 48 16.53 1.35 -8.68
C LYS A 48 15.97 0.38 -7.63
N TRP A 49 16.80 -0.17 -6.73
CA TRP A 49 16.41 -1.15 -5.70
C TRP A 49 15.11 -0.76 -4.97
N GLN A 50 15.01 0.49 -4.50
CA GLN A 50 13.82 0.98 -3.78
C GLN A 50 12.54 0.92 -4.63
N SER A 51 12.66 1.15 -5.94
CA SER A 51 11.52 1.06 -6.86
C SER A 51 11.07 -0.40 -7.02
N TYR A 52 12.00 -1.34 -7.17
CA TYR A 52 11.67 -2.75 -7.25
C TYR A 52 11.09 -3.29 -5.95
N TRP A 53 11.64 -2.86 -4.81
CA TRP A 53 11.08 -3.19 -3.50
C TRP A 53 9.64 -2.68 -3.35
N LYS A 54 9.37 -1.44 -3.76
CA LYS A 54 8.01 -0.90 -3.72
C LYS A 54 7.06 -1.66 -4.65
N LEU A 55 7.53 -2.07 -5.83
CA LEU A 55 6.74 -2.87 -6.77
C LEU A 55 6.43 -4.27 -6.21
N PHE A 56 7.37 -4.89 -5.51
CA PHE A 56 7.13 -6.13 -4.78
C PHE A 56 6.05 -5.99 -3.71
N GLN A 57 6.06 -4.89 -2.94
CA GLN A 57 5.00 -4.64 -1.96
C GLN A 57 3.63 -4.54 -2.65
N LEU A 58 3.54 -3.86 -3.79
CA LEU A 58 2.28 -3.76 -4.56
C LEU A 58 1.80 -5.11 -5.11
N TRP A 59 2.72 -5.96 -5.57
CA TRP A 59 2.42 -7.32 -6.01
C TRP A 59 1.94 -8.19 -4.84
N LYS A 60 2.64 -8.15 -3.72
CA LYS A 60 2.31 -8.89 -2.49
C LYS A 60 0.93 -8.50 -1.95
N GLU A 61 0.61 -7.21 -2.00
CA GLU A 61 -0.70 -6.66 -1.63
C GLU A 61 -1.80 -6.94 -2.69
N LYS A 62 -1.47 -7.64 -3.78
CA LYS A 62 -2.36 -7.91 -4.93
C LYS A 62 -3.00 -6.63 -5.52
N ARG A 63 -2.31 -5.50 -5.39
CA ARG A 63 -2.75 -4.21 -5.95
C ARG A 63 -2.47 -4.09 -7.44
N LEU A 64 -1.57 -4.93 -7.96
CA LEU A 64 -1.23 -5.02 -9.36
C LEU A 64 -1.29 -6.48 -9.81
N GLU A 65 -1.80 -6.70 -11.01
CA GLU A 65 -1.81 -7.98 -11.69
C GLU A 65 -0.45 -8.30 -12.32
N ASN A 66 -0.20 -9.58 -12.60
CA ASN A 66 1.08 -10.06 -13.12
C ASN A 66 1.51 -9.34 -14.41
N GLU A 67 0.58 -9.07 -15.32
CA GLU A 67 0.87 -8.37 -16.58
C GLU A 67 1.17 -6.89 -16.37
N GLU A 68 0.53 -6.26 -15.38
CA GLU A 68 0.81 -4.87 -14.99
C GLU A 68 2.22 -4.76 -14.40
N ILE A 69 2.60 -5.71 -13.54
CA ILE A 69 3.96 -5.81 -12.98
C ILE A 69 5.01 -5.93 -14.10
N LYS A 70 4.83 -6.86 -15.04
CA LYS A 70 5.75 -7.02 -16.19
C LYS A 70 5.91 -5.73 -16.99
N SER A 71 4.79 -5.06 -17.27
CA SER A 71 4.79 -3.78 -18.00
C SER A 71 5.54 -2.68 -17.24
N ILE A 72 5.36 -2.59 -15.93
CA ILE A 72 6.06 -1.61 -15.08
C ILE A 72 7.56 -1.92 -15.00
N VAL A 73 7.96 -3.18 -14.83
CA VAL A 73 9.40 -3.55 -14.80
C VAL A 73 10.07 -3.19 -16.11
N LYS A 74 9.46 -3.55 -17.25
CA LYS A 74 9.94 -3.16 -18.57
C LYS A 74 10.10 -1.65 -18.69
N GLY A 75 9.08 -0.90 -18.26
CA GLY A 75 9.12 0.57 -18.23
C GLY A 75 10.22 1.14 -17.33
N LEU A 76 10.51 0.53 -16.18
CA LEU A 76 11.60 0.94 -15.29
C LEU A 76 12.96 0.75 -15.96
N VAL A 77 13.16 -0.31 -16.73
CA VAL A 77 14.42 -0.57 -17.42
C VAL A 77 14.57 0.37 -18.63
N GLU A 78 13.53 0.51 -19.45
CA GLU A 78 13.62 1.17 -20.76
C GLU A 78 13.40 2.69 -20.71
N THR A 79 12.41 3.18 -19.96
CA THR A 79 11.88 4.54 -20.17
C THR A 79 12.48 5.61 -19.27
N LYS A 80 13.38 5.24 -18.34
CA LYS A 80 13.90 6.10 -17.25
C LYS A 80 12.83 6.79 -16.38
N LYS A 81 11.53 6.53 -16.61
CA LYS A 81 10.44 7.13 -15.85
C LYS A 81 10.42 6.59 -14.41
N PRO A 82 10.00 7.42 -13.44
CA PRO A 82 9.94 7.01 -12.05
C PRO A 82 8.77 6.05 -11.82
N LEU A 83 8.92 5.13 -10.86
CA LEU A 83 7.89 4.12 -10.53
C LEU A 83 6.48 4.70 -10.32
N PRO A 84 6.27 5.82 -9.59
CA PRO A 84 4.93 6.36 -9.38
C PRO A 84 4.21 6.70 -10.68
N TRP A 85 4.96 7.17 -11.69
CA TRP A 85 4.38 7.48 -13.01
C TRP A 85 3.91 6.22 -13.72
N LEU A 86 4.70 5.15 -13.65
CA LEU A 86 4.40 3.86 -14.28
C LEU A 86 3.21 3.16 -13.60
N VAL A 87 3.16 3.20 -12.26
CA VAL A 87 2.08 2.60 -11.47
C VAL A 87 0.77 3.36 -11.64
N LYS A 88 0.79 4.69 -11.80
CA LYS A 88 -0.42 5.52 -11.94
C LYS A 88 -1.35 5.06 -13.07
N LYS A 89 -0.80 4.50 -14.15
CA LYS A 89 -1.59 3.95 -15.27
C LYS A 89 -2.47 2.77 -14.83
N TYR A 90 -2.04 2.05 -13.79
CA TYR A 90 -2.64 0.84 -13.26
C TYR A 90 -3.25 1.05 -11.87
N GLU A 91 -3.30 2.29 -11.37
CA GLU A 91 -4.11 2.59 -10.18
C GLU A 91 -5.58 2.30 -10.54
N LYS A 92 -6.02 1.08 -10.20
CA LYS A 92 -7.43 0.73 -10.20
C LYS A 92 -8.10 1.72 -9.26
N LYS A 93 -8.95 2.60 -9.81
CA LYS A 93 -9.91 3.36 -9.00
C LYS A 93 -10.70 2.30 -8.25
N GLY A 94 -10.41 2.10 -6.97
CA GLY A 94 -11.16 1.13 -6.20
C GLY A 94 -12.61 1.60 -6.21
N THR A 95 -13.49 0.76 -6.75
CA THR A 95 -14.89 1.12 -6.88
C THR A 95 -15.48 1.14 -5.48
N ILE A 96 -15.61 2.32 -4.91
CA ILE A 96 -16.34 2.53 -3.68
C ILE A 96 -17.78 2.90 -4.04
N ASN A 97 -18.73 2.47 -3.20
CA ASN A 97 -20.08 2.97 -3.29
C ASN A 97 -20.17 4.25 -2.45
N GLU A 98 -20.00 5.40 -3.10
CA GLU A 98 -20.01 6.72 -2.45
C GLU A 98 -21.31 6.96 -1.68
N ASN A 99 -22.45 6.55 -2.24
CA ASN A 99 -23.77 6.69 -1.58
C ASN A 99 -23.84 5.95 -0.24
N LEU A 100 -23.18 4.78 -0.11
CA LEU A 100 -23.12 4.07 1.16
C LEU A 100 -22.27 4.82 2.18
N ILE A 101 -21.12 5.35 1.76
CA ILE A 101 -20.26 6.14 2.65
C ILE A 101 -21.01 7.40 3.10
N GLU A 102 -21.63 8.13 2.18
CA GLU A 102 -22.39 9.34 2.50
C GLU A 102 -23.54 9.07 3.47
N LYS A 103 -24.28 7.97 3.29
CA LYS A 103 -25.33 7.57 4.21
C LYS A 103 -24.79 7.39 5.63
N GLU A 104 -23.63 6.77 5.76
CA GLU A 104 -22.98 6.61 7.07
C GLU A 104 -22.40 7.91 7.63
N LEU A 105 -21.86 8.78 6.78
CA LEU A 105 -21.42 10.10 7.21
C LEU A 105 -22.61 10.93 7.73
N LYS A 106 -23.77 10.86 7.07
CA LYS A 106 -25.01 11.50 7.54
C LYS A 106 -25.46 10.92 8.89
N ASN A 107 -25.36 9.61 9.10
CA ASN A 107 -25.68 8.97 10.38
C ASN A 107 -24.73 9.38 11.52
N LEU A 108 -23.44 9.56 11.20
CA LEU A 108 -22.42 9.98 12.16
C LEU A 108 -22.46 11.49 12.47
N TRP A 109 -23.08 12.28 11.60
CA TRP A 109 -23.11 13.73 11.70
C TRP A 109 -24.03 14.20 12.82
N ASN A 110 -23.50 14.99 13.74
CA ASN A 110 -24.23 15.51 14.90
C ASN A 110 -23.80 16.96 15.22
N ASP A 111 -24.43 17.56 16.22
CA ASP A 111 -24.18 18.95 16.62
C ASP A 111 -22.74 19.17 17.13
N GLU A 112 -22.17 18.18 17.82
CA GLU A 112 -20.79 18.25 18.32
C GLU A 112 -19.79 18.34 17.17
N LEU A 113 -19.94 17.50 16.14
CA LEU A 113 -19.10 17.53 14.94
C LEU A 113 -19.33 18.80 14.12
N THR A 114 -20.57 19.31 14.09
CA THR A 114 -20.92 20.57 13.41
C THR A 114 -20.22 21.76 14.07
N GLN A 115 -20.17 21.81 15.39
CA GLN A 115 -19.41 22.85 16.09
C GLN A 115 -17.91 22.66 15.90
N MET A 116 -17.41 21.42 16.00
CA MET A 116 -15.98 21.13 15.93
C MET A 116 -15.38 21.34 14.53
N VAL A 117 -16.15 21.16 13.43
CA VAL A 117 -15.62 21.34 12.07
C VAL A 117 -15.26 22.80 11.76
N SER A 118 -15.87 23.76 12.48
CA SER A 118 -15.58 25.19 12.36
C SER A 118 -14.23 25.56 12.97
N THR A 119 -13.79 24.86 14.00
CA THR A 119 -12.56 25.14 14.75
C THR A 119 -11.42 24.18 14.44
N ASN A 120 -11.72 22.91 14.13
CA ASN A 120 -10.74 21.86 13.87
C ASN A 120 -11.23 20.82 12.86
N GLN A 121 -11.28 21.23 11.59
CA GLN A 121 -11.68 20.37 10.48
C GLN A 121 -10.85 19.10 10.36
N GLN A 122 -9.53 19.17 10.59
CA GLN A 122 -8.66 18.00 10.48
C GLN A 122 -9.01 16.92 11.50
N LYS A 123 -9.37 17.32 12.73
CA LYS A 123 -9.80 16.39 13.79
C LYS A 123 -11.12 15.71 13.41
N VAL A 124 -12.10 16.48 12.91
CA VAL A 124 -13.38 15.93 12.43
C VAL A 124 -13.15 14.96 11.26
N HIS A 125 -12.33 15.34 10.30
CA HIS A 125 -11.97 14.49 9.16
C HIS A 125 -11.34 13.17 9.62
N ASN A 126 -10.35 13.22 10.53
CA ASN A 126 -9.69 12.02 11.05
C ASN A 126 -10.64 11.12 11.84
N TYR A 127 -11.56 11.72 12.61
CA TYR A 127 -12.60 10.98 13.32
C TYR A 127 -13.51 10.23 12.34
N LEU A 128 -14.07 10.93 11.34
CA LEU A 128 -14.94 10.33 10.33
C LEU A 128 -14.22 9.23 9.54
N LEU A 129 -12.97 9.47 9.15
CA LEU A 129 -12.14 8.48 8.47
C LEU A 129 -11.98 7.21 9.33
N GLY A 130 -11.73 7.38 10.62
CA GLY A 130 -11.64 6.26 11.56
C GLY A 130 -12.94 5.44 11.63
N GLN A 131 -14.10 6.10 11.68
CA GLN A 131 -15.40 5.42 11.74
C GLN A 131 -15.74 4.71 10.42
N ILE A 132 -15.57 5.38 9.27
CA ILE A 132 -15.85 4.80 7.96
C ILE A 132 -14.92 3.62 7.68
N ARG A 133 -13.63 3.71 8.03
CA ARG A 133 -12.70 2.60 7.84
C ARG A 133 -12.96 1.39 8.73
N LYS A 134 -13.61 1.55 9.88
CA LYS A 134 -14.08 0.40 10.69
C LYS A 134 -15.20 -0.35 9.98
N LYS A 135 -16.08 0.37 9.28
CA LYS A 135 -17.26 -0.20 8.61
C LYS A 135 -16.97 -0.70 7.20
N PHE A 136 -16.04 -0.03 6.50
CA PHE A 136 -15.60 -0.37 5.15
C PHE A 136 -14.06 -0.56 5.12
N PRO A 137 -13.55 -1.63 5.75
CA PRO A 137 -12.10 -1.86 5.86
C PRO A 137 -11.43 -2.10 4.50
N ASP A 138 -12.18 -2.64 3.54
CA ASP A 138 -11.71 -3.00 2.20
C ASP A 138 -11.70 -1.82 1.23
N TYR A 139 -12.29 -0.68 1.60
CA TYR A 139 -12.32 0.49 0.73
C TYR A 139 -10.96 1.18 0.71
N PRO A 140 -10.48 1.62 -0.48
CA PRO A 140 -9.21 2.33 -0.57
C PRO A 140 -9.24 3.62 0.26
N PRO A 141 -8.27 3.85 1.16
CA PRO A 141 -8.27 5.03 2.00
C PRO A 141 -8.32 6.35 1.24
N LYS A 142 -7.67 6.42 0.07
CA LYS A 142 -7.66 7.62 -0.78
C LYS A 142 -9.07 8.02 -1.22
N GLU A 143 -9.86 7.05 -1.70
CA GLU A 143 -11.21 7.30 -2.20
C GLU A 143 -12.15 7.69 -1.05
N VAL A 144 -12.03 7.01 0.10
CA VAL A 144 -12.78 7.36 1.32
C VAL A 144 -12.50 8.79 1.78
N ILE A 145 -11.22 9.20 1.77
CA ILE A 145 -10.81 10.57 2.13
C ILE A 145 -11.48 11.60 1.21
N LEU A 146 -11.56 11.32 -0.10
CA LEU A 146 -12.20 12.23 -1.06
C LEU A 146 -13.69 12.40 -0.77
N VAL A 147 -14.42 11.32 -0.48
CA VAL A 147 -15.85 11.40 -0.14
C VAL A 147 -16.07 12.18 1.15
N ILE A 148 -15.25 11.97 2.18
CA ILE A 148 -15.35 12.72 3.44
C ILE A 148 -15.06 14.22 3.19
N ALA A 149 -14.04 14.53 2.38
CA ALA A 149 -13.70 15.91 2.06
C ALA A 149 -14.86 16.62 1.32
N SER A 150 -15.50 15.94 0.37
CA SER A 150 -16.70 16.45 -0.33
C SER A 150 -17.86 16.67 0.64
N PHE A 151 -18.17 15.70 1.48
CA PHE A 151 -19.22 15.80 2.49
C PHE A 151 -19.00 16.99 3.46
N LEU A 152 -17.78 17.17 3.96
CA LEU A 152 -17.46 18.29 4.84
C LEU A 152 -17.54 19.65 4.14
N LYS A 153 -17.26 19.69 2.83
CA LYS A 153 -17.40 20.90 2.02
C LYS A 153 -18.87 21.30 1.87
N GLU A 154 -19.76 20.34 1.66
CA GLU A 154 -21.21 20.56 1.59
C GLU A 154 -21.79 21.08 2.91
N LYS A 155 -21.23 20.69 4.06
CA LYS A 155 -21.69 21.16 5.38
C LYS A 155 -21.21 22.56 5.77
N ARG A 156 -20.37 23.20 4.94
CA ARG A 156 -19.90 24.58 5.12
C ARG A 156 -20.66 25.59 4.27
N GLY A 157 -21.40 25.15 3.26
CA GLY A 157 -22.29 25.98 2.44
C GLY A 157 -23.72 25.89 2.93
#